data_AF-A0A2U3LH97-F1
#
_entry.id   AF-A0A2U3LH97-F1
#
_cell.length_a   1.000
_cell.length_b   1.000
_cell.length_c   1.000
_cell.angle_alpha   90.00
_cell.angle_beta   90.00
_cell.angle_gamma   90.00
#
_symmetry.space_group_name_H-M   'P 1'
#
loop_
_entity.id
_entity.type
_entity.pdbx_description
1 polymer ?
#
loop_
_entity_poly.entity_id
_entity_poly.type
_entity_poly.pdbx_seq_one_letter_code
_entity_poly.pdbx_strand_id
1 'polypeptide(L)'
;MNEGQAIDELVLVSLYPKADRRELEVSALGGAVGAKHGIRMEVMKPFETQELGPRLYKVAAGILPRGEYLFYIVGSADNVKGIQGKGYDFSVE
;
A
#
# COMPACT_ATOMS: atom_id res chain seq x y z
N MET A 1 -15.58 -1.51 -22.12
CA MET A 1 -14.58 -1.99 -21.15
C MET A 1 -13.91 -0.75 -20.62
N ASN A 2 -14.29 -0.29 -19.42
CA ASN A 2 -13.58 0.83 -18.79
C ASN A 2 -12.34 0.24 -18.16
N GLU A 3 -11.18 0.52 -18.75
CA GLU A 3 -9.89 0.29 -18.11
C GLU A 3 -9.92 1.05 -16.79
N GLY A 4 -9.82 0.32 -15.68
CA GLY A 4 -9.88 0.91 -14.34
C GLY A 4 -8.83 2.00 -14.22
N GLN A 5 -9.27 3.24 -14.01
CA GLN A 5 -8.36 4.33 -13.73
C GLN A 5 -7.66 3.99 -12.41
N ALA A 6 -6.35 3.80 -12.47
CA ALA A 6 -5.55 3.44 -11.30
C ALA A 6 -5.65 4.59 -10.28
N ILE A 7 -5.92 4.23 -9.02
CA ILE A 7 -5.87 5.19 -7.92
C ILE A 7 -4.39 5.46 -7.64
N ASP A 8 -3.87 6.57 -8.16
CA ASP A 8 -2.47 6.96 -8.01
C ASP A 8 -2.04 7.16 -6.54
N GLU A 9 -3.01 7.34 -5.65
CA GLU A 9 -2.83 7.64 -4.22
C GLU A 9 -2.92 6.40 -3.31
N LEU A 10 -3.07 5.19 -3.86
CA LEU A 10 -3.24 3.97 -3.08
C LEU A 10 -2.28 2.88 -3.54
N VAL A 11 -1.60 2.23 -2.58
CA VAL A 11 -0.79 1.04 -2.83
C VAL A 11 -1.11 -0.04 -1.83
N LEU A 12 -1.12 -1.30 -2.26
CA LEU A 12 -1.20 -2.45 -1.37
C LEU A 12 0.22 -2.93 -1.06
N VAL A 13 0.54 -3.09 0.23
CA VAL A 13 1.84 -3.57 0.69
C VAL A 13 1.69 -4.69 1.71
N SER A 14 2.63 -5.64 1.71
CA SER A 14 2.84 -6.55 2.85
C SER A 14 3.66 -5.87 3.93
N LEU A 15 3.30 -6.09 5.19
CA LEU A 15 4.00 -5.56 6.34
C LEU A 15 5.05 -6.56 6.86
N TYR A 16 6.19 -6.05 7.31
CA TYR A 16 7.18 -6.89 7.99
C TYR A 16 6.78 -7.09 9.45
N PRO A 17 6.78 -8.34 9.96
CA PRO A 17 6.58 -8.60 11.37
C PRO A 17 7.85 -8.20 12.14
N LYS A 18 7.70 -7.46 13.24
CA LYS A 18 8.80 -7.13 14.14
C LYS A 18 8.33 -7.12 15.58
N ALA A 19 8.67 -8.17 16.33
CA ALA A 19 8.46 -8.31 17.78
C ALA A 19 7.11 -7.78 18.31
N ASP A 20 7.02 -6.47 18.57
CA ASP A 20 5.87 -5.76 19.14
C ASP A 20 4.98 -5.03 18.12
N ARG A 21 5.36 -4.98 16.84
CA ARG A 21 4.68 -4.19 15.80
C ARG A 21 4.87 -4.73 14.38
N ARG A 22 4.09 -4.14 13.47
CA ARG A 22 4.23 -4.27 12.03
C ARG A 22 4.99 -3.07 11.50
N GLU A 23 5.93 -3.28 10.58
CA GLU A 23 6.71 -2.19 9.97
C GLU A 23 6.56 -2.16 8.45
N LEU A 24 6.55 -0.93 7.92
CA LEU A 24 6.68 -0.61 6.51
C LEU A 24 7.82 0.39 6.36
N GLU A 25 8.82 0.07 5.54
CA GLU A 25 9.88 1.02 5.20
C GLU A 25 9.37 1.97 4.10
N VAL A 26 9.37 3.27 4.42
CA VAL A 26 9.04 4.35 3.49
C VAL A 26 10.31 5.17 3.26
N SER A 27 10.55 5.58 2.01
CA SER A 27 11.80 6.26 1.60
C SER A 27 13.04 5.37 1.67
N ALA A 28 12.92 4.11 1.27
CA ALA A 28 14.04 3.19 1.14
C ALA A 28 15.13 3.78 0.22
N LEU A 29 16.38 3.85 0.72
CA LEU A 29 17.52 4.43 0.02
C LEU A 29 18.31 3.41 -0.83
N GLY A 30 17.88 2.14 -0.85
CA GLY A 30 18.55 1.07 -1.59
C GLY A 30 17.62 -0.07 -1.97
N GLY A 31 18.02 -0.86 -2.97
CA GLY A 31 17.17 -1.88 -3.59
C GLY A 31 16.32 -1.34 -4.74
N ALA A 32 15.46 -2.18 -5.31
CA ALA A 32 14.57 -1.78 -6.38
C ALA A 32 13.35 -1.05 -5.78
N VAL A 33 13.40 0.27 -5.77
CA VAL A 33 12.41 1.15 -5.15
C VAL A 33 11.40 1.60 -6.21
N GLY A 34 10.11 1.55 -5.90
CA GLY A 34 9.07 2.03 -6.80
C GLY A 34 9.22 3.54 -7.02
N ALA A 35 9.28 3.96 -8.29
CA ALA A 35 9.60 5.33 -8.72
C ALA A 35 8.71 6.43 -8.11
N LYS A 36 7.57 6.06 -7.55
CA LYS A 36 6.56 7.01 -7.08
C LYS A 36 6.71 7.35 -5.60
N HIS A 37 7.08 6.43 -4.68
CA HIS A 37 6.92 6.68 -3.23
C HIS A 37 7.98 6.10 -2.28
N GLY A 38 9.16 5.70 -2.76
CA GLY A 38 10.22 5.25 -1.85
C GLY A 38 9.91 3.91 -1.15
N ILE A 39 8.87 3.19 -1.59
CA ILE A 39 8.49 1.88 -1.07
C ILE A 39 9.21 0.81 -1.89
N ARG A 40 9.75 -0.22 -1.23
CA ARG A 40 10.40 -1.34 -1.91
C ARG A 40 9.40 -2.09 -2.77
N MET A 41 9.75 -2.39 -4.02
CA MET A 41 8.83 -3.11 -4.92
C MET A 41 8.48 -4.52 -4.41
N GLU A 42 9.37 -5.16 -3.63
CA GLU A 42 9.16 -6.51 -3.09
C GLU A 42 7.95 -6.62 -2.14
N VAL A 43 7.62 -5.54 -1.42
CA VAL A 43 6.46 -5.52 -0.52
C VAL A 43 5.18 -5.12 -1.23
N MET A 44 5.27 -4.47 -2.40
CA MET A 44 4.10 -4.07 -3.16
C MET A 44 3.37 -5.30 -3.71
N LYS A 45 2.05 -5.32 -3.55
CA LYS A 45 1.19 -6.39 -4.07
C LYS A 45 0.22 -5.82 -5.10
N PRO A 46 -0.12 -6.60 -6.14
CA PRO A 46 -1.14 -6.17 -7.09
C PRO A 46 -2.50 -6.12 -6.42
N PHE A 47 -3.32 -5.18 -6.86
CA PHE A 47 -4.71 -5.05 -6.48
C PHE A 47 -5.48 -4.43 -7.65
N GLU A 48 -6.79 -4.64 -7.66
CA GLU A 48 -7.69 -4.15 -8.69
C GLU A 48 -8.50 -2.97 -8.15
N THR A 49 -8.78 -2.01 -9.02
CA THR A 49 -9.65 -0.87 -8.76
C THR A 49 -10.81 -0.83 -9.75
N GLN A 50 -12.00 -0.55 -9.24
CA GLN A 50 -13.19 -0.30 -10.04
C GLN A 50 -13.84 0.99 -9.56
N GLU A 51 -13.92 2.00 -10.43
CA GLU A 51 -14.68 3.22 -10.15
C GLU A 51 -16.18 2.90 -10.15
N LEU A 52 -16.87 3.23 -9.06
CA LEU A 52 -18.32 3.05 -8.89
C LEU A 52 -19.08 4.38 -8.97
N GLY A 53 -18.36 5.50 -8.96
CA GLY A 53 -18.88 6.86 -9.04
C GLY A 53 -17.77 7.88 -8.80
N PRO A 54 -18.08 9.19 -8.87
CA PRO A 54 -17.06 10.22 -8.72
C PRO A 54 -16.28 10.09 -7.40
N ARG A 55 -14.99 9.76 -7.50
CA ARG A 55 -14.08 9.53 -6.36
C ARG A 55 -14.50 8.40 -5.41
N LEU A 56 -15.35 7.48 -5.87
CA LEU A 56 -15.74 6.29 -5.13
C LEU A 56 -15.23 5.05 -5.87
N TYR A 57 -14.36 4.29 -5.21
CA TYR A 57 -13.73 3.12 -5.80
C TYR A 57 -13.98 1.89 -4.95
N LYS A 58 -14.30 0.78 -5.63
CA LYS A 58 -14.15 -0.55 -5.07
C LYS A 58 -12.71 -1.01 -5.30
N VAL A 59 -12.11 -1.53 -4.24
CA VAL A 59 -10.73 -2.03 -4.24
C VAL A 59 -10.77 -3.51 -3.89
N ALA A 60 -10.05 -4.33 -4.63
CA ALA A 60 -9.95 -5.76 -4.39
C ALA A 60 -8.49 -6.21 -4.41
N ALA A 61 -8.04 -6.87 -3.35
CA ALA A 61 -6.76 -7.56 -3.38
C ALA A 61 -6.87 -8.80 -4.28
N GLY A 62 -5.77 -9.12 -4.99
CA GLY A 62 -5.65 -10.41 -5.67
C GLY A 62 -5.49 -11.56 -4.68
N ILE A 63 -5.04 -12.72 -5.17
CA ILE A 63 -4.67 -13.84 -4.30
C ILE A 63 -3.43 -13.43 -3.52
N LEU A 64 -3.56 -13.32 -2.20
CA LEU A 64 -2.48 -13.01 -1.28
C LEU A 64 -2.11 -14.25 -0.46
N PRO A 65 -0.82 -14.50 -0.21
CA PRO A 65 -0.41 -15.50 0.77
C PRO A 65 -0.87 -15.08 2.18
N ARG A 66 -0.80 -16.03 3.13
CA ARG A 66 -1.00 -15.73 4.55
C ARG A 66 -0.04 -14.61 4.99
N GLY A 67 -0.57 -13.60 5.68
CA GLY A 67 0.22 -12.46 6.11
C GLY A 67 -0.59 -11.25 6.50
N GLU A 68 0.12 -10.15 6.76
CA GLU A 68 -0.45 -8.87 7.18
C GLU A 68 -0.19 -7.82 6.10
N TYR A 69 -1.23 -7.07 5.78
CA TYR A 69 -1.25 -6.17 4.63
C TYR A 69 -1.79 -4.81 5.01
N LEU A 70 -1.39 -3.80 4.24
CA LEU A 70 -1.86 -2.42 4.37
C LEU A 70 -2.17 -1.86 2.98
N PHE A 71 -3.39 -1.35 2.81
CA PHE A 71 -3.66 -0.37 1.77
C PHE A 71 -3.16 0.99 2.26
N TYR A 72 -1.97 1.36 1.83
CA TYR A 72 -1.30 2.59 2.23
C TYR A 72 -1.72 3.76 1.33
N ILE A 73 -2.14 4.86 1.97
CA ILE A 73 -2.45 6.10 1.27
C ILE A 73 -1.15 6.84 1.04
N VAL A 74 -0.75 6.89 -0.21
CA VAL A 74 0.43 7.60 -0.68
C VAL A 74 0.37 9.08 -0.31
N GLY A 75 1.53 9.66 0.07
CA GLY A 75 1.62 11.09 0.40
C GLY A 75 0.99 11.48 1.74
N SER A 76 0.39 10.52 2.47
CA SER A 76 -0.19 10.76 3.79
C SER A 76 0.84 10.86 4.92
N ALA A 77 2.12 10.57 4.65
CA ALA A 77 3.19 10.62 5.63
C ALA A 77 3.43 12.06 6.12
N ASP A 78 3.26 12.28 7.42
CA ASP A 78 3.65 13.52 8.07
C ASP A 78 5.12 13.46 8.49
N ASN A 79 6.02 14.05 7.69
CA ASN A 79 7.45 14.03 7.96
C ASN A 79 7.86 14.85 9.21
N VAL A 80 6.96 15.66 9.79
CA VAL A 80 7.23 16.46 10.99
C VAL A 80 7.04 15.63 12.27
N LYS A 81 6.18 14.61 12.24
CA LYS A 81 5.81 13.78 13.41
C LYS A 81 6.48 12.40 13.45
N GLY A 82 7.51 12.20 12.62
CA GLY A 82 8.03 10.86 12.27
C GLY A 82 7.13 10.23 11.20
N ILE A 83 7.66 9.31 10.39
CA ILE A 83 6.96 8.71 9.23
C ILE A 83 5.66 8.03 9.67
N GLN A 84 4.59 8.81 9.79
CA GLN A 84 3.25 8.39 10.17
C GLN A 84 2.37 8.67 8.96
N GLY A 85 2.00 7.61 8.24
CA GLY A 85 1.02 7.68 7.18
C GLY A 85 -0.31 7.04 7.58
N LYS A 86 -1.27 7.13 6.69
CA LYS A 86 -2.62 6.58 6.83
C LYS A 86 -2.80 5.38 5.91
N GLY A 87 -3.63 4.45 6.33
CA GLY A 87 -4.02 3.31 5.52
C GLY A 87 -5.05 2.42 6.21
N TYR A 88 -5.40 1.33 5.54
CA TYR A 88 -6.34 0.33 6.03
C TYR A 88 -5.65 -1.03 6.07
N ASP A 89 -5.46 -1.59 7.27
CA ASP A 89 -4.79 -2.87 7.47
C ASP A 89 -5.77 -4.05 7.52
N PHE A 90 -5.28 -5.21 7.11
CA PHE A 90 -6.00 -6.48 7.23
C PHE A 90 -5.03 -7.66 7.27
N SER A 91 -5.53 -8.81 7.70
CA SER A 91 -4.79 -10.06 7.79
C SER A 91 -5.42 -11.12 6.89
N VAL A 92 -4.59 -11.97 6.30
CA VAL A 92 -4.99 -13.20 5.61
C VAL A 92 -4.47 -14.37 6.43
N GLU A 93 -5.36 -15.29 6.83
CA GLU A 93 -5.06 -16.47 7.66
C GLU A 93 -4.94 -17.76 6.85
#